data_AF-A0A060C6J8-F1
#
_entry.id   AF-A0A060C6J8-F1
#
_cell.length_a   1.000
_cell.length_b   1.000
_cell.length_c   1.000
_cell.angle_alpha   90.00
_cell.angle_beta   90.00
_cell.angle_gamma   90.00
#
_symmetry.space_group_name_H-M   'P 1'
#
loop_
_entity.id
_entity.type
_entity.pdbx_description
1 polymer ?
#
loop_
_entity_poly.entity_id
_entity_poly.type
_entity_poly.pdbx_seq_one_letter_code
_entity_poly.pdbx_strand_id
1 'polypeptide(L)'
;MTLSDLRCEYAENPLAVEADRPRFSWALTSDSRDQRQSAYQILVAGSRDALTADNGDKWDSSRVESDRSVNIPYAGAKLQSGETYYWKARVWDKHGHASSWSKPA
;
A
#
# COMPACT_ATOMS: atom_id res chain seq x y z
N MET A 1 -7.57 -13.34 -4.13
CA MET A 1 -7.77 -12.03 -3.50
C MET A 1 -6.93 -11.00 -4.21
N THR A 2 -7.50 -9.84 -4.52
CA THR A 2 -6.87 -8.73 -5.23
C THR A 2 -7.15 -7.41 -4.52
N LEU A 3 -6.27 -6.42 -4.69
CA LEU A 3 -6.47 -5.08 -4.15
C LEU A 3 -7.07 -4.17 -5.22
N SER A 4 -7.98 -3.30 -4.80
CA SER A 4 -8.59 -2.25 -5.62
C SER A 4 -8.80 -0.98 -4.78
N ASP A 5 -9.18 0.13 -5.42
CA ASP A 5 -9.50 1.39 -4.73
C ASP A 5 -8.40 1.83 -3.75
N LEU A 6 -7.17 1.94 -4.26
CA LEU A 6 -6.03 2.41 -3.48
C LEU A 6 -6.19 3.90 -3.21
N ARG A 7 -6.10 4.29 -1.95
CA ARG A 7 -6.27 5.66 -1.51
C ARG A 7 -5.16 6.10 -0.57
N CYS A 8 -4.74 7.34 -0.73
CA CYS A 8 -3.91 8.07 0.22
C CYS A 8 -4.77 9.21 0.79
N GLU A 9 -4.87 9.32 2.11
CA GLU A 9 -5.71 10.33 2.78
C GLU A 9 -7.15 10.40 2.19
N TYR A 10 -7.75 9.22 1.99
CA TYR A 10 -9.12 9.02 1.46
C TYR A 10 -9.36 9.41 0.00
N ALA A 11 -8.32 9.84 -0.73
CA ALA A 11 -8.40 10.22 -2.14
C ALA A 11 -7.55 9.30 -3.04
N GLU A 12 -7.98 9.16 -4.29
CA GLU A 12 -7.20 8.53 -5.35
C GLU A 12 -6.16 9.53 -5.88
N ASN A 13 -4.88 9.16 -5.84
CA ASN A 13 -3.74 9.94 -6.34
C ASN A 13 -3.79 11.44 -5.95
N PRO A 14 -3.94 11.76 -4.64
CA PRO A 14 -4.05 13.15 -4.21
C PRO A 14 -2.78 13.94 -4.50
N LEU A 15 -2.97 15.23 -4.80
CA LEU A 15 -1.89 16.21 -4.87
C LEU A 15 -1.79 16.96 -3.55
N ALA A 16 -0.58 17.45 -3.24
CA ALA A 16 -0.32 18.30 -2.06
C ALA A 16 -0.77 17.69 -0.72
N VAL A 17 -0.42 16.43 -0.47
CA VAL A 17 -0.67 15.79 0.84
C VAL A 17 0.27 16.39 1.88
N GLU A 18 -0.29 17.07 2.88
CA GLU A 18 0.48 17.77 3.93
C GLU A 18 0.76 16.92 5.18
N ALA A 19 0.11 15.76 5.32
CA ALA A 19 0.32 14.89 6.46
C ALA A 19 1.76 14.35 6.48
N ASP A 20 2.48 14.53 7.59
CA ASP A 20 3.84 13.97 7.77
C ASP A 20 3.86 12.44 7.64
N ARG A 21 2.74 11.80 7.98
CA ARG A 21 2.52 10.34 7.94
C ARG A 21 1.21 10.06 7.23
N PRO A 22 1.16 10.17 5.90
CA PRO A 22 -0.06 9.95 5.14
C PRO A 22 -0.57 8.52 5.36
N ARG A 23 -1.88 8.36 5.29
CA ARG A 23 -2.59 7.11 5.57
C ARG A 23 -3.03 6.44 4.29
N PHE A 24 -2.61 5.19 4.13
CA PHE A 24 -2.99 4.35 3.02
C PHE A 24 -4.22 3.53 3.35
N SER A 25 -5.08 3.33 2.36
CA SER A 25 -6.23 2.44 2.42
C SER A 25 -6.41 1.71 1.09
N TRP A 26 -6.95 0.50 1.14
CA TRP A 26 -7.30 -0.30 -0.03
C TRP A 26 -8.54 -1.14 0.23
N ALA A 27 -9.28 -1.43 -0.84
CA ALA A 27 -10.35 -2.42 -0.84
C ALA A 27 -9.82 -3.80 -1.26
N LEU A 28 -10.45 -4.85 -0.73
CA LEU A 28 -10.18 -6.24 -1.08
C LEU A 28 -11.30 -6.78 -1.96
N THR A 29 -10.91 -7.47 -3.03
CA THR A 29 -11.83 -8.16 -3.95
C THR A 29 -11.47 -9.65 -4.03
N SER A 30 -12.48 -10.52 -4.08
CA SER A 30 -12.29 -11.96 -4.22
C SER A 30 -13.54 -12.63 -4.78
N ASP A 31 -13.37 -13.65 -5.62
CA ASP A 31 -14.48 -14.44 -6.18
C ASP A 31 -15.00 -15.53 -5.20
N SER A 32 -14.36 -15.63 -4.04
CA SER A 32 -14.66 -16.60 -2.99
C SER A 32 -15.25 -15.90 -1.78
N ARG A 33 -16.18 -16.57 -1.08
CA ARG A 33 -16.75 -16.10 0.18
C ARG A 33 -15.78 -16.33 1.34
N ASP A 34 -16.06 -15.66 2.45
CA ASP A 34 -15.33 -15.80 3.72
C ASP A 34 -13.81 -15.59 3.55
N GLN A 35 -13.45 -14.56 2.79
CA GLN A 35 -12.06 -14.19 2.59
C GLN A 35 -11.71 -13.02 3.50
N ARG A 36 -10.53 -13.10 4.11
CA ARG A 36 -9.94 -12.03 4.90
C ARG A 36 -8.46 -11.94 4.59
N GLN A 37 -7.89 -10.74 4.70
CA GLN A 37 -6.45 -10.64 4.75
C GLN A 37 -5.94 -11.08 6.13
N SER A 38 -4.77 -11.69 6.16
CA SER A 38 -4.03 -12.03 7.39
C SER A 38 -2.82 -11.12 7.59
N ALA A 39 -2.25 -10.62 6.50
CA ALA A 39 -1.11 -9.71 6.51
C ALA A 39 -1.13 -8.78 5.30
N TYR A 40 -0.35 -7.71 5.37
CA TYR A 40 -0.09 -6.82 4.24
C TYR A 40 1.38 -6.45 4.14
N GLN A 41 1.77 -5.92 2.98
CA GLN A 41 3.04 -5.25 2.75
C GLN A 41 2.82 -4.06 1.82
N ILE A 42 3.44 -2.93 2.16
CA ILE A 42 3.41 -1.68 1.40
C ILE A 42 4.83 -1.35 0.97
N LEU A 43 4.97 -1.01 -0.30
CA LEU A 43 6.18 -0.37 -0.84
C LEU A 43 5.85 1.06 -1.23
N VAL A 44 6.72 1.99 -0.83
CA VAL A 44 6.66 3.40 -1.25
C VAL A 44 8.01 3.77 -1.85
N ALA A 45 7.96 4.37 -3.03
CA ALA A 45 9.13 4.75 -3.79
C ALA A 45 9.05 6.19 -4.31
N GLY A 46 10.21 6.81 -4.54
CA GLY A 46 10.31 8.12 -5.18
C GLY A 46 10.15 8.08 -6.71
N SER A 47 10.13 6.88 -7.31
CA SER A 47 9.94 6.72 -8.76
C SER A 47 9.14 5.47 -9.10
N ARG A 48 8.46 5.50 -10.26
CA ARG A 48 7.74 4.33 -10.79
C ARG A 48 8.68 3.18 -11.14
N ASP A 49 9.89 3.48 -11.60
CA ASP A 49 10.88 2.45 -11.98
C ASP A 49 11.36 1.68 -10.76
N ALA A 50 11.65 2.38 -9.65
CA ALA A 50 11.99 1.74 -8.39
C ALA A 50 10.86 0.84 -7.89
N LEU A 51 9.62 1.34 -7.94
CA LEU A 51 8.47 0.55 -7.53
C LEU A 51 8.21 -0.66 -8.44
N THR A 52 8.49 -0.55 -9.74
CA THR A 52 8.38 -1.67 -10.71
C THR A 52 9.43 -2.74 -10.44
N ALA A 53 10.61 -2.35 -9.96
CA ALA A 53 11.68 -3.25 -9.50
C ALA A 53 11.47 -3.79 -8.06
N ASP A 54 10.27 -3.64 -7.49
CA ASP A 54 9.95 -4.00 -6.09
C ASP A 54 10.86 -3.31 -5.06
N ASN A 55 11.40 -2.14 -5.40
CA ASN A 55 12.25 -1.35 -4.52
C ASN A 55 11.46 -0.20 -3.88
N GLY A 56 11.11 -0.37 -2.60
CA GLY A 56 10.51 0.68 -1.76
C GLY A 56 11.56 1.58 -1.12
N ASP A 57 12.27 2.39 -1.92
CA ASP A 57 13.40 3.21 -1.44
C ASP A 57 13.03 4.23 -0.35
N LYS A 58 11.75 4.59 -0.24
CA LYS A 58 11.23 5.46 0.83
C LYS A 58 10.69 4.65 1.99
N TRP A 59 10.03 3.53 1.68
CA TRP A 59 9.52 2.62 2.68
C TRP A 59 9.24 1.24 2.11
N ASP A 60 9.68 0.22 2.85
CA ASP A 60 9.12 -1.13 2.78
C ASP A 60 8.60 -1.49 4.18
N SER A 61 7.31 -1.72 4.31
CA SER A 61 6.72 -2.12 5.60
C SER A 61 7.17 -3.51 6.05
N SER A 62 7.82 -4.29 5.18
CA SER A 62 7.90 -5.74 5.27
C SER A 62 6.50 -6.36 5.39
N ARG A 63 6.44 -7.67 5.64
CA ARG A 63 5.18 -8.34 5.96
C ARG A 63 4.73 -7.94 7.37
N VAL A 64 3.53 -7.35 7.47
CA VAL A 64 2.90 -6.97 8.74
C VAL A 64 1.68 -7.87 8.98
N GLU A 65 1.70 -8.65 10.07
CA GLU A 65 0.56 -9.47 10.51
C GLU A 65 -0.57 -8.57 11.01
N SER A 66 -1.59 -8.36 10.17
CA SER A 66 -2.71 -7.46 10.46
C SER A 66 -3.81 -7.66 9.43
N ASP A 67 -5.05 -7.64 9.91
CA ASP A 67 -6.25 -7.64 9.07
C ASP A 67 -6.69 -6.23 8.66
N ARG A 68 -5.98 -5.18 9.10
CA ARG A 68 -6.32 -3.78 8.78
C ARG A 68 -5.97 -3.43 7.34
N SER A 69 -6.92 -2.86 6.60
CA SER A 69 -6.73 -2.36 5.23
C SER A 69 -7.02 -0.86 5.08
N VAL A 70 -7.32 -0.18 6.19
CA VAL A 70 -7.75 1.23 6.21
C VAL A 70 -6.94 1.99 7.24
N ASN A 71 -6.61 3.24 6.89
CA ASN A 71 -5.86 4.16 7.74
C ASN A 71 -4.50 3.59 8.20
N ILE A 72 -3.75 2.98 7.30
CA ILE A 72 -2.41 2.47 7.58
C ILE A 72 -1.42 3.63 7.45
N PRO A 73 -0.85 4.15 8.56
CA PRO A 73 0.03 5.30 8.49
C PRO A 73 1.35 4.91 7.86
N TYR A 74 1.87 5.78 7.00
CA TYR A 74 3.24 5.72 6.54
C TYR A 74 4.22 5.67 7.73
N ALA A 75 5.20 4.78 7.63
CA ALA A 75 6.21 4.55 8.69
C ALA A 75 7.64 4.48 8.12
N GLY A 76 7.87 5.02 6.93
CA GLY A 76 9.19 5.08 6.30
C GLY A 76 9.95 6.36 6.60
N ALA A 77 10.93 6.65 5.74
CA ALA A 77 11.76 7.85 5.84
C ALA A 77 10.94 9.14 5.66
N LYS A 78 11.37 10.24 6.29
CA LYS A 78 10.68 11.53 6.21
C LYS A 78 10.40 11.94 4.76
N LEU A 79 9.14 12.24 4.46
CA LEU A 79 8.72 12.72 3.15
C LEU A 79 9.17 14.18 2.94
N GLN A 80 9.50 14.52 1.71
CA GLN A 80 9.94 15.84 1.29
C GLN A 80 8.80 16.58 0.60
N SER A 81 8.67 17.88 0.89
CA SER A 81 7.66 18.72 0.28
C SER A 81 7.92 18.88 -1.23
N GLY A 82 6.85 18.85 -2.02
CA GLY A 82 6.92 19.04 -3.47
C GLY A 82 7.37 17.81 -4.27
N GLU A 83 7.63 16.69 -3.59
CA GLU A 83 8.00 15.43 -4.25
C GLU A 83 6.78 14.57 -4.55
N THR A 84 6.84 13.82 -5.65
CA THR A 84 5.84 12.79 -5.96
C THR A 84 6.31 11.44 -5.43
N TYR A 85 5.42 10.73 -4.75
CA TYR A 85 5.66 9.38 -4.27
C TYR A 85 4.70 8.42 -4.93
N TYR A 86 5.19 7.22 -5.19
CA TYR A 86 4.41 6.12 -5.74
C TYR A 86 4.36 5.01 -4.71
N TRP A 87 3.22 4.33 -4.62
CA TRP A 87 3.11 3.21 -3.71
C TRP A 87 2.31 2.06 -4.31
N LYS A 88 2.56 0.87 -3.78
CA LYS A 88 1.76 -0.32 -4.07
C LYS A 88 1.71 -1.19 -2.83
N ALA A 89 0.69 -2.04 -2.78
CA ALA A 89 0.51 -2.98 -1.69
C ALA A 89 0.23 -4.39 -2.20
N ARG A 90 0.54 -5.37 -1.38
CA ARG A 90 0.09 -6.75 -1.52
C ARG A 90 -0.41 -7.26 -0.17
N VAL A 91 -1.25 -8.28 -0.21
CA VAL A 91 -1.84 -8.87 0.99
C VAL A 91 -1.67 -10.37 1.00
N TRP A 92 -1.81 -10.98 2.17
CA TRP A 92 -1.90 -12.42 2.33
C TRP A 92 -3.32 -12.79 2.70
N ASP A 93 -3.86 -13.84 2.10
CA ASP A 93 -5.18 -14.35 2.45
C ASP A 93 -5.15 -15.14 3.78
N LYS A 94 -6.29 -15.69 4.18
CA LYS A 94 -6.43 -16.50 5.41
C LYS A 94 -5.63 -17.80 5.41
N HIS A 95 -5.15 -18.25 4.25
CA HIS A 95 -4.32 -19.45 4.07
C HIS A 95 -2.83 -19.11 3.97
N GLY A 96 -2.48 -17.82 4.04
CA GLY A 96 -1.10 -17.36 3.93
C GLY A 96 -0.60 -17.29 2.48
N HIS A 97 -1.48 -17.28 1.48
CA HIS A 97 -1.08 -17.03 0.10
C HIS A 97 -1.01 -15.54 -0.18
N ALA A 98 0.12 -15.10 -0.73
CA ALA A 98 0.30 -13.71 -1.15
C ALA A 98 -0.50 -13.42 -2.43
N SER A 99 -1.11 -12.24 -2.50
CA SER A 99 -1.62 -11.68 -3.73
C SER A 99 -0.47 -11.20 -4.63
N SER A 100 -0.77 -10.99 -5.90
CA SER A 100 0.03 -10.08 -6.73
C SER A 100 0.03 -8.68 -6.10
N TRP A 101 1.05 -7.89 -6.45
CA TRP A 101 1.06 -6.46 -6.15
C TRP A 101 -0.13 -5.76 -6.80
N SER A 102 -0.65 -4.72 -6.12
CA SER A 102 -1.56 -3.76 -6.73
C SER A 102 -0.89 -3.04 -7.90
N LYS A 103 -1.70 -2.39 -8.73
CA LYS A 103 -1.17 -1.34 -9.61
C LYS A 103 -0.56 -0.22 -8.74
N PRO A 104 0.54 0.41 -9.18
CA PRO A 104 1.04 1.62 -8.55
C PRO A 104 -0.02 2.70 -8.50
N ALA A 105 -0.16 3.34 -7.33
CA ALA A 105 -0.90 4.56 -7.11
C ALA A 105 0.10 5.72 -6.94
#